data_AF-A0A429HVU8-F1
#
_entry.id   AF-A0A429HVU8-F1
#
_cell.length_a   1.000
_cell.length_b   1.000
_cell.length_c   1.000
_cell.angle_alpha   90.00
_cell.angle_beta   90.00
_cell.angle_gamma   90.00
#
_symmetry.space_group_name_H-M   'P 1'
#
loop_
_entity.id
_entity.type
_entity.pdbx_description
1 polymer ?
#
loop_
_entity_poly.entity_id
_entity_poly.type
_entity_poly.pdbx_seq_one_letter_code
_entity_poly.pdbx_strand_id
1 'polypeptide(L)'
;AMGPDAKTVDALLTDPEVTVVTLTVTEKGYHRSPSTGGLDTTAGPVAADLATATDGPLTTVVGRLAAGLAARMRAGAPPINVVSCDNMADNGAALSRVIHDYIRASAWPDRTEILDRLAEAVAFPATVVDRIVPATSDADRAAAEAALGVRDALPVTGEPYRQWVLEDSFGAPRPPWELDGALFVPDVAPYQLTKLRLLNGSHSALAYLGTAAGLTTIAETMAADWGERLVRALCAEVAPTLPADGPD
;
A
#
# COMPACT_ATOMS: atom_id res chain seq x y z
N ALA A 1 -0.13 17.00 13.95
CA ALA A 1 -0.98 17.20 12.76
C ALA A 1 -0.19 16.72 11.55
N MET A 2 -0.86 16.24 10.50
CA MET A 2 -0.20 16.16 9.19
C MET A 2 0.40 17.53 8.82
N GLY A 3 1.38 17.52 7.92
CA GLY A 3 2.14 18.70 7.52
C GLY A 3 1.29 19.86 6.98
N PRO A 4 1.94 20.93 6.49
CA PRO A 4 1.27 22.16 6.07
C PRO A 4 0.16 21.96 5.02
N ASP A 5 0.22 20.87 4.24
CA ASP A 5 -0.72 20.56 3.15
C ASP A 5 -2.01 19.85 3.58
N ALA A 6 -2.23 19.67 4.89
CA ALA A 6 -3.42 19.00 5.43
C ALA A 6 -4.74 19.52 4.81
N LYS A 7 -4.93 20.84 4.73
CA LYS A 7 -6.12 21.45 4.14
C LYS A 7 -6.26 21.18 2.65
N THR A 8 -5.14 21.15 1.93
CA THR A 8 -5.13 20.84 0.49
C THR A 8 -5.57 19.40 0.26
N VAL A 9 -5.10 18.47 1.08
CA VAL A 9 -5.54 17.06 1.04
C VAL A 9 -7.03 16.95 1.30
N ASP A 10 -7.55 17.65 2.32
CA ASP A 10 -8.99 17.62 2.64
C ASP A 10 -9.84 18.16 1.49
N ALA A 11 -9.39 19.23 0.84
CA ALA A 11 -10.05 19.77 -0.35
C ALA A 11 -10.05 18.75 -1.50
N LEU A 12 -8.90 18.12 -1.80
CA LEU A 12 -8.80 17.12 -2.86
C LEU A 12 -9.67 15.88 -2.61
N LEU A 13 -9.82 15.42 -1.36
CA LEU A 13 -10.66 14.26 -1.03
C LEU A 13 -12.16 14.53 -1.31
N THR A 14 -12.58 15.79 -1.28
CA THR A 14 -13.95 16.22 -1.55
C THR A 14 -14.18 16.70 -2.99
N ASP A 15 -13.12 16.91 -3.75
CA ASP A 15 -13.17 17.37 -5.14
C ASP A 15 -13.81 16.30 -6.06
N PRO A 16 -14.89 16.63 -6.80
CA PRO A 16 -15.55 15.68 -7.69
C PRO A 16 -14.67 15.21 -8.87
N GLU A 17 -13.63 15.94 -9.24
CA GLU A 17 -12.68 15.53 -10.29
C GLU A 17 -11.68 14.47 -9.80
N VAL A 18 -11.50 14.34 -8.48
CA VAL A 18 -10.66 13.29 -7.90
C VAL A 18 -11.43 11.97 -7.86
N THR A 19 -11.02 11.02 -8.70
CA THR A 19 -11.63 9.69 -8.82
C THR A 19 -10.78 8.57 -8.22
N VAL A 20 -9.52 8.85 -7.88
CA VAL A 20 -8.56 7.87 -7.34
C VAL A 20 -7.70 8.51 -6.25
N VAL A 21 -7.54 7.79 -5.14
CA VAL A 21 -6.54 8.08 -4.08
C VAL A 21 -5.67 6.85 -3.91
N THR A 22 -4.34 6.99 -4.06
CA THR A 22 -3.38 5.90 -3.86
C THR A 22 -2.63 6.05 -2.55
N LEU A 23 -2.27 4.95 -1.88
CA LEU A 23 -1.52 4.98 -0.61
C LEU A 23 -0.23 4.13 -0.67
N THR A 24 0.88 4.70 -0.19
CA THR A 24 2.14 4.00 0.11
C THR A 24 2.66 4.47 1.47
N VAL A 25 1.98 4.04 2.54
CA VAL A 25 2.14 4.57 3.89
C VAL A 25 2.80 3.60 4.86
N THR A 26 3.31 2.48 4.35
CA THR A 26 3.78 1.31 5.09
C THR A 26 2.67 0.60 5.84
N GLU A 27 2.88 -0.66 6.22
CA GLU A 27 1.89 -1.48 6.95
C GLU A 27 1.50 -0.83 8.29
N LYS A 28 2.41 -0.09 8.90
CA LYS A 28 2.19 0.62 10.18
C LYS A 28 1.23 1.80 10.03
N GLY A 29 1.14 2.42 8.85
CA GLY A 29 0.28 3.59 8.60
C GLY A 29 -1.22 3.28 8.71
N TYR A 30 -1.60 2.00 8.59
CA TYR A 30 -2.99 1.55 8.72
C TYR A 30 -3.42 1.29 10.17
N HIS A 31 -2.49 1.37 11.14
CA HIS A 31 -2.76 1.14 12.57
C HIS A 31 -3.56 -0.14 12.85
N ARG A 32 -3.22 -1.24 12.18
CA ARG A 32 -3.94 -2.50 12.32
C ARG A 32 -3.57 -3.22 13.61
N SER A 33 -4.59 -3.72 14.30
CA SER A 33 -4.41 -4.64 15.42
C SER A 33 -3.88 -5.98 14.92
N PRO A 34 -2.76 -6.50 15.45
CA PRO A 34 -2.25 -7.82 15.09
C PRO A 34 -3.21 -8.96 15.47
N SER A 35 -4.06 -8.76 16.48
CA SER A 35 -4.97 -9.80 16.96
C SER A 35 -6.29 -9.86 16.19
N THR A 36 -6.82 -8.70 15.78
CA THR A 36 -8.12 -8.65 15.09
C THR A 36 -7.97 -8.47 13.58
N GLY A 37 -6.86 -7.89 13.12
CA GLY A 37 -6.63 -7.47 11.73
C GLY A 37 -7.40 -6.20 11.32
N GLY A 38 -8.22 -5.62 12.20
CA GLY A 38 -8.95 -4.36 12.00
C GLY A 38 -8.20 -3.17 12.59
N LEU A 39 -8.85 -2.01 12.70
CA LEU A 39 -8.22 -0.82 13.28
C LEU A 39 -7.96 -1.01 14.79
N ASP A 40 -6.76 -0.68 15.25
CA ASP A 40 -6.46 -0.52 16.67
C ASP A 40 -6.89 0.87 17.13
N THR A 41 -8.12 0.96 17.66
CA THR A 41 -8.70 2.20 18.19
C THR A 41 -8.03 2.67 19.49
N THR A 42 -7.20 1.83 20.11
CA THR A 42 -6.47 2.15 21.33
C THR A 42 -5.06 2.70 21.07
N ALA A 43 -4.58 2.59 19.82
CA ALA A 43 -3.32 3.18 19.42
C ALA A 43 -3.35 4.70 19.64
N GLY A 44 -2.36 5.25 20.35
CA GLY A 44 -2.35 6.65 20.78
C GLY A 44 -2.73 7.68 19.69
N PRO A 45 -2.14 7.62 18.48
CA PRO A 45 -2.51 8.52 17.38
C PRO A 45 -3.97 8.35 16.90
N VAL A 46 -4.47 7.12 16.83
CA VAL A 46 -5.85 6.84 16.39
C VAL A 46 -6.84 7.29 17.45
N ALA A 47 -6.59 6.99 18.72
CA ALA A 47 -7.42 7.43 19.84
C ALA A 47 -7.49 8.96 19.92
N ALA A 48 -6.38 9.65 19.67
CA ALA A 48 -6.33 11.11 19.61
C ALA A 48 -7.17 11.67 18.44
N ASP A 49 -7.05 11.08 17.26
CA ASP A 49 -7.85 11.45 16.09
C ASP A 49 -9.36 11.21 16.33
N LEU A 50 -9.74 10.08 16.95
CA LEU A 50 -11.14 9.76 17.28
C LEU A 50 -11.75 10.69 18.35
N ALA A 51 -10.93 11.17 19.29
CA ALA A 51 -11.35 12.11 20.33
C ALA A 51 -11.47 13.56 19.83
N THR A 52 -10.97 13.83 18.64
CA THR A 52 -10.98 15.17 18.05
C THR A 52 -12.37 15.51 17.51
N ALA A 53 -12.82 16.76 17.69
CA ALA A 53 -14.07 17.24 17.09
C ALA A 53 -14.03 17.12 15.56
N THR A 54 -15.18 17.09 14.89
CA THR A 54 -15.29 16.81 13.44
C THR A 54 -14.33 17.62 12.55
N ASP A 55 -14.00 18.86 12.91
CA ASP A 55 -13.11 19.76 12.15
C ASP A 55 -11.72 19.96 12.79
N GLY A 56 -11.37 19.15 13.80
CA GLY A 56 -10.09 19.28 14.49
C GLY A 56 -8.93 18.56 13.77
N PRO A 57 -7.70 18.72 14.29
CA PRO A 57 -6.50 18.27 13.58
C PRO A 57 -6.34 16.75 13.62
N LEU A 58 -6.39 16.12 12.44
CA LEU A 58 -6.10 14.69 12.26
C LEU A 58 -4.61 14.46 11.97
N THR A 59 -4.06 13.43 12.62
CA THR A 59 -2.64 13.09 12.59
C THR A 59 -2.35 11.80 11.84
N THR A 60 -3.32 10.89 11.78
CA THR A 60 -3.20 9.60 11.09
C THR A 60 -3.73 9.69 9.66
N VAL A 61 -3.18 8.85 8.78
CA VAL A 61 -3.67 8.69 7.40
C VAL A 61 -5.09 8.13 7.41
N VAL A 62 -5.35 7.13 8.25
CA VAL A 62 -6.68 6.51 8.40
C VAL A 62 -7.72 7.54 8.82
N GLY A 63 -7.43 8.35 9.84
CA GLY A 63 -8.37 9.35 10.34
C GLY A 63 -8.69 10.41 9.28
N ARG A 64 -7.68 10.96 8.60
CA ARG A 64 -7.90 11.95 7.52
C ARG A 64 -8.64 11.36 6.34
N LEU A 65 -8.27 10.17 5.89
CA LEU A 65 -8.96 9.52 4.78
C LEU A 65 -10.42 9.24 5.14
N ALA A 66 -10.71 8.72 6.32
CA ALA A 66 -12.08 8.51 6.79
C ALA A 66 -12.88 9.81 6.88
N ALA A 67 -12.28 10.89 7.40
CA ALA A 67 -12.92 12.19 7.49
C ALA A 67 -13.19 12.82 6.11
N GLY A 68 -12.23 12.71 5.18
CA GLY A 68 -12.38 13.18 3.81
C GLY A 68 -13.45 12.41 3.03
N LEU A 69 -13.49 11.09 3.16
CA LEU A 69 -14.54 10.25 2.56
C LEU A 69 -15.92 10.57 3.15
N ALA A 70 -16.01 10.77 4.47
CA ALA A 70 -17.24 11.20 5.12
C ALA A 70 -17.70 12.59 4.62
N ALA A 71 -16.78 13.54 4.49
CA ALA A 71 -17.07 14.86 3.93
C ALA A 71 -17.54 14.77 2.47
N ARG A 72 -16.89 13.92 1.66
CA ARG A 72 -17.27 13.64 0.27
C ARG A 72 -18.71 13.15 0.18
N MET A 73 -19.11 12.23 1.06
CA MET A 73 -20.48 11.73 1.12
C MET A 73 -21.47 12.81 1.55
N ARG A 74 -21.16 13.57 2.59
CA ARG A 74 -22.03 14.67 3.06
C ARG A 74 -22.29 15.68 1.94
N ALA A 75 -21.29 15.94 1.11
CA ALA A 75 -21.40 16.81 -0.06
C ALA A 75 -22.15 16.17 -1.25
N GLY A 76 -22.41 14.86 -1.21
CA GLY A 76 -23.05 14.14 -2.32
C GLY A 76 -22.15 14.00 -3.55
N ALA A 77 -20.83 14.05 -3.37
CA ALA A 77 -19.88 13.97 -4.48
C ALA A 77 -19.83 12.56 -5.11
N PRO A 78 -19.34 12.44 -6.36
CA PRO A 78 -19.31 11.18 -7.11
C PRO A 78 -18.47 10.08 -6.43
N PRO A 79 -18.61 8.81 -6.84
CA PRO A 79 -17.78 7.71 -6.34
C PRO A 79 -16.27 7.96 -6.47
N ILE A 80 -15.48 7.24 -5.66
CA ILE A 80 -14.02 7.34 -5.63
C ILE A 80 -13.39 5.95 -5.41
N ASN A 81 -12.21 5.74 -5.98
CA ASN A 81 -11.40 4.55 -5.74
C ASN A 81 -10.30 4.88 -4.73
N VAL A 82 -10.12 4.03 -3.72
CA VAL A 82 -9.03 4.17 -2.74
C VAL A 82 -8.14 2.92 -2.84
N VAL A 83 -6.97 3.10 -3.44
CA VAL A 83 -6.07 2.03 -3.87
C VAL A 83 -4.87 1.96 -2.93
N SER A 84 -4.76 0.91 -2.12
CA SER A 84 -3.52 0.65 -1.38
C SER A 84 -2.47 0.12 -2.34
N CYS A 85 -1.26 0.67 -2.28
CA CYS A 85 -0.06 0.20 -2.96
C CYS A 85 1.01 -0.24 -1.95
N ASP A 86 0.60 -0.61 -0.73
CA ASP A 86 1.49 -1.18 0.28
C ASP A 86 1.53 -2.71 0.17
N ASN A 87 2.67 -3.29 0.56
CA ASN A 87 2.94 -4.74 0.50
C ASN A 87 2.26 -5.49 1.66
N MET A 88 0.94 -5.45 1.71
CA MET A 88 0.11 -6.09 2.73
C MET A 88 -0.84 -7.11 2.09
N ALA A 89 -1.04 -8.26 2.76
CA ALA A 89 -2.03 -9.25 2.35
C ALA A 89 -3.43 -8.62 2.28
N ASP A 90 -4.16 -8.88 1.20
CA ASP A 90 -5.51 -8.35 0.94
C ASP A 90 -5.61 -6.82 1.20
N ASN A 91 -4.65 -6.04 0.71
CA ASN A 91 -4.49 -4.64 1.09
C ASN A 91 -5.75 -3.77 0.85
N GLY A 92 -6.53 -4.04 -0.19
CA GLY A 92 -7.83 -3.41 -0.45
C GLY A 92 -8.85 -3.70 0.67
N ALA A 93 -9.06 -4.97 1.00
CA ALA A 93 -9.97 -5.37 2.08
C ALA A 93 -9.50 -4.88 3.45
N ALA A 94 -8.19 -4.93 3.72
CA ALA A 94 -7.60 -4.41 4.94
C ALA A 94 -7.81 -2.90 5.08
N LEU A 95 -7.62 -2.13 4.01
CA LEU A 95 -7.88 -0.69 3.97
C LEU A 95 -9.36 -0.39 4.17
N SER A 96 -10.24 -1.06 3.42
CA SER A 96 -11.70 -0.94 3.58
C SER A 96 -12.09 -1.14 5.05
N ARG A 97 -11.59 -2.22 5.68
CA ARG A 97 -11.90 -2.53 7.07
C ARG A 97 -11.45 -1.45 8.05
N VAL A 98 -10.21 -0.94 7.95
CA VAL A 98 -9.74 0.09 8.91
C VAL A 98 -10.52 1.40 8.76
N ILE A 99 -10.98 1.75 7.55
CA ILE A 99 -11.83 2.92 7.34
C ILE A 99 -13.21 2.71 7.95
N HIS A 100 -13.83 1.56 7.72
CA HIS A 100 -15.11 1.23 8.36
C HIS A 100 -15.02 1.24 9.89
N ASP A 101 -13.96 0.65 10.44
CA ASP A 101 -13.74 0.60 11.89
C ASP A 101 -13.52 2.00 12.48
N TYR A 102 -12.79 2.89 11.78
CA TYR A 102 -12.64 4.28 12.18
C TYR A 102 -13.99 5.00 12.24
N ILE A 103 -14.80 4.89 11.18
CA ILE A 103 -16.09 5.58 11.10
C ILE A 103 -17.04 5.06 12.19
N ARG A 104 -17.06 3.74 12.43
CA ARG A 104 -17.85 3.13 13.53
C ARG A 104 -17.44 3.64 14.91
N ALA A 105 -16.14 3.82 15.13
CA ALA A 105 -15.59 4.29 16.40
C ALA A 105 -15.71 5.81 16.60
N SER A 106 -15.97 6.56 15.52
CA SER A 106 -16.10 8.02 15.58
C SER A 106 -17.33 8.47 16.38
N ALA A 107 -17.25 9.67 16.94
CA ALA A 107 -18.37 10.35 17.59
C ALA A 107 -19.32 11.05 16.60
N TRP A 108 -19.22 10.78 15.29
CA TRP A 108 -20.05 11.46 14.30
C TRP A 108 -21.52 11.05 14.42
N PRO A 109 -22.46 12.01 14.43
CA PRO A 109 -23.88 11.72 14.60
C PRO A 109 -24.47 10.98 13.38
N ASP A 110 -23.91 11.22 12.19
CA ASP A 110 -24.33 10.68 10.90
C ASP A 110 -23.49 9.46 10.44
N ARG A 111 -22.77 8.82 11.36
CA ARG A 111 -21.84 7.72 11.02
C ARG A 111 -22.53 6.52 10.37
N THR A 112 -23.79 6.25 10.70
CA THR A 112 -24.54 5.13 10.12
C THR A 112 -24.84 5.41 8.66
N GLU A 113 -25.33 6.62 8.36
CA GLU A 113 -25.61 7.09 7.01
C GLU A 113 -24.34 7.15 6.15
N ILE A 114 -23.21 7.55 6.76
CA ILE A 114 -21.89 7.52 6.10
C ILE A 114 -21.49 6.08 5.75
N LEU A 115 -21.62 5.14 6.68
CA LEU A 115 -21.27 3.74 6.44
C LEU A 115 -22.12 3.11 5.34
N ASP A 116 -23.42 3.40 5.31
CA ASP A 116 -24.32 2.90 4.27
C ASP A 116 -23.90 3.43 2.89
N ARG A 117 -23.55 4.71 2.79
CA ARG A 117 -23.07 5.30 1.53
C ARG A 117 -21.66 4.85 1.14
N LEU A 118 -20.83 4.44 2.10
CA LEU A 118 -19.46 3.95 1.84
C LEU A 118 -19.45 2.72 0.96
N ALA A 119 -20.38 1.80 1.20
CA ALA A 119 -20.50 0.57 0.44
C ALA A 119 -20.82 0.81 -1.05
N GLU A 120 -21.48 1.92 -1.38
CA GLU A 120 -21.89 2.26 -2.75
C GLU A 120 -20.93 3.23 -3.45
N ALA A 121 -20.32 4.14 -2.68
CA ALA A 121 -19.57 5.27 -3.23
C ALA A 121 -18.05 5.07 -3.22
N VAL A 122 -17.52 4.05 -2.57
CA VAL A 122 -16.08 3.86 -2.44
C VAL A 122 -15.65 2.44 -2.79
N ALA A 123 -14.76 2.33 -3.77
CA ALA A 123 -14.12 1.07 -4.11
C ALA A 123 -12.73 0.97 -3.46
N PHE A 124 -12.37 -0.23 -3.00
CA PHE A 124 -11.07 -0.53 -2.39
C PHE A 124 -10.39 -1.71 -3.11
N PRO A 125 -9.98 -1.54 -4.38
CA PRO A 125 -9.40 -2.64 -5.14
C PRO A 125 -8.10 -3.12 -4.49
N ALA A 126 -7.93 -4.44 -4.39
CA ALA A 126 -6.69 -5.02 -3.91
C ALA A 126 -5.59 -4.96 -4.98
N THR A 127 -4.34 -4.90 -4.55
CA THR A 127 -3.19 -4.80 -5.46
C THR A 127 -2.03 -5.71 -5.06
N VAL A 128 -1.23 -6.08 -6.06
CA VAL A 128 0.11 -6.62 -5.91
C VAL A 128 1.07 -5.63 -6.56
N VAL A 129 1.97 -5.06 -5.76
CA VAL A 129 3.01 -4.15 -6.23
C VAL A 129 4.36 -4.84 -6.13
N ASP A 130 5.17 -4.73 -7.18
CA ASP A 130 6.51 -5.29 -7.17
C ASP A 130 7.50 -4.47 -7.98
N ARG A 131 8.51 -3.96 -7.26
CA ARG A 131 9.72 -3.33 -7.77
C ARG A 131 10.65 -3.12 -6.59
N ILE A 132 11.87 -3.64 -6.66
CA ILE A 132 12.90 -3.33 -5.67
C ILE A 132 13.38 -1.89 -5.87
N VAL A 133 13.18 -1.05 -4.85
CA VAL A 133 13.59 0.35 -4.80
C VAL A 133 14.39 0.56 -3.51
N PRO A 134 15.73 0.53 -3.56
CA PRO A 134 16.57 0.81 -2.39
C PRO A 134 16.39 2.25 -1.88
N ALA A 135 16.75 2.48 -0.62
CA ALA A 135 16.84 3.83 -0.10
C ALA A 135 17.97 4.60 -0.83
N THR A 136 17.64 5.77 -1.37
CA THR A 136 18.60 6.63 -2.09
C THR A 136 19.81 6.97 -1.23
N SER A 137 21.00 6.58 -1.70
CA SER A 137 22.29 6.91 -1.11
C SER A 137 22.93 8.15 -1.77
N ASP A 138 24.01 8.66 -1.17
CA ASP A 138 24.80 9.73 -1.80
C ASP A 138 25.47 9.27 -3.11
N ALA A 139 25.78 7.98 -3.22
CA ALA A 139 26.29 7.40 -4.46
C ALA A 139 25.23 7.41 -5.57
N ASP A 140 23.96 7.11 -5.25
CA ASP A 140 22.85 7.20 -6.20
C ASP A 140 22.65 8.64 -6.70
N ARG A 141 22.78 9.63 -5.81
CA ARG A 141 22.69 11.05 -6.16
C ARG A 141 23.80 11.48 -7.11
N ALA A 142 25.04 11.09 -6.81
CA ALA A 142 26.18 11.37 -7.69
C ALA A 142 26.05 10.67 -9.05
N ALA A 143 25.55 9.42 -9.07
CA ALA A 143 25.30 8.69 -10.31
C ALA A 143 24.20 9.34 -11.16
N ALA A 144 23.11 9.80 -10.54
CA ALA A 144 22.03 10.52 -11.21
C ALA A 144 22.53 11.85 -11.79
N GLU A 145 23.31 12.62 -11.02
CA GLU A 145 23.90 13.88 -11.50
C GLU A 145 24.82 13.66 -12.70
N ALA A 146 25.68 12.64 -12.64
CA ALA A 146 26.56 12.29 -13.75
C ALA A 146 25.78 11.84 -15.01
N ALA A 147 24.69 11.08 -14.84
CA ALA A 147 23.88 10.60 -15.95
C ALA A 147 23.00 11.69 -16.59
N LEU A 148 22.45 12.60 -15.79
CA LEU A 148 21.51 13.64 -16.24
C LEU A 148 22.22 14.95 -16.63
N GLY A 149 23.44 15.18 -16.15
CA GLY A 149 24.16 16.45 -16.30
C GLY A 149 23.59 17.59 -15.45
N VAL A 150 22.68 17.28 -14.53
CA VAL A 150 22.05 18.22 -13.59
C VAL A 150 21.90 17.56 -12.23
N ARG A 151 21.96 18.35 -11.16
CA ARG A 151 21.74 17.85 -9.80
C ARG A 151 20.26 17.55 -9.57
N ASP A 152 19.93 16.28 -9.43
CA ASP A 152 18.65 15.82 -8.88
C ASP A 152 18.75 15.71 -7.35
N ALA A 153 17.88 16.42 -6.64
CA ALA A 153 17.84 16.41 -5.18
C ALA A 153 17.04 15.24 -4.59
N LEU A 154 16.29 14.49 -5.39
CA LEU A 154 15.45 13.37 -4.94
C LEU A 154 15.43 12.22 -5.97
N PRO A 155 16.60 11.74 -6.45
CA PRO A 155 16.61 10.63 -7.40
C PRO A 155 16.11 9.36 -6.72
N VAL A 156 15.36 8.56 -7.46
CA VAL A 156 14.88 7.24 -7.04
C VAL A 156 15.49 6.20 -7.96
N THR A 157 16.31 5.32 -7.39
CA THR A 157 16.89 4.19 -8.13
C THR A 157 16.08 2.93 -7.85
N GLY A 158 16.00 2.04 -8.83
CA GLY A 158 15.28 0.79 -8.70
C GLY A 158 15.63 -0.14 -9.84
N GLU A 159 15.32 -1.42 -9.65
CA GLU A 159 15.54 -2.41 -10.68
C GLU A 159 14.67 -2.14 -11.93
N PRO A 160 15.03 -2.72 -13.10
CA PRO A 160 14.22 -2.57 -14.32
C PRO A 160 12.91 -3.37 -14.27
N TYR A 161 12.85 -4.46 -13.49
CA TYR A 161 11.61 -5.22 -13.29
C TYR A 161 10.57 -4.35 -12.59
N ARG A 162 9.33 -4.41 -13.06
CA ARG A 162 8.17 -3.77 -12.45
C ARG A 162 6.92 -4.59 -12.74
N GLN A 163 6.09 -4.79 -11.73
CA GLN A 163 4.78 -5.41 -11.86
C GLN A 163 3.77 -4.68 -10.99
N TRP A 164 2.60 -4.44 -11.56
CA TRP A 164 1.45 -3.93 -10.81
C TRP A 164 0.21 -4.69 -11.25
N VAL A 165 -0.33 -5.50 -10.35
CA VAL A 165 -1.57 -6.25 -10.57
C VAL A 165 -2.65 -5.63 -9.70
N LEU A 166 -3.83 -5.38 -10.26
CA LEU A 166 -4.96 -4.77 -9.57
C LEU A 166 -6.20 -5.62 -9.79
N GLU A 167 -6.99 -5.76 -8.74
CA GLU A 167 -8.34 -6.31 -8.86
C GLU A 167 -9.22 -5.33 -9.64
N ASP A 168 -9.94 -5.78 -10.66
CA ASP A 168 -10.79 -4.93 -11.50
C ASP A 168 -12.14 -4.63 -10.84
N SER A 169 -12.10 -4.03 -9.65
CA SER A 169 -13.25 -3.71 -8.80
C SER A 169 -13.44 -2.19 -8.59
N PHE A 170 -13.09 -1.39 -9.60
CA PHE A 170 -13.16 0.08 -9.56
C PHE A 170 -14.62 0.58 -9.68
N GLY A 171 -15.00 1.52 -8.82
CA GLY A 171 -16.32 2.16 -8.79
C GLY A 171 -16.37 3.55 -9.44
N ALA A 172 -15.21 4.13 -9.77
CA ALA A 172 -15.08 5.41 -10.45
C ALA A 172 -14.05 5.33 -11.60
N PRO A 173 -14.00 6.31 -12.53
CA PRO A 173 -13.00 6.33 -13.58
C PRO A 173 -11.58 6.22 -13.01
N ARG A 174 -10.73 5.42 -13.66
CA ARG A 174 -9.30 5.29 -13.35
C ARG A 174 -8.47 5.58 -14.60
N PRO A 175 -7.20 5.98 -14.44
CA PRO A 175 -6.28 6.03 -15.57
C PRO A 175 -6.18 4.66 -16.26
N PRO A 176 -5.91 4.65 -17.59
CA PRO A 176 -5.73 3.40 -18.34
C PRO A 176 -4.33 2.82 -18.11
N TRP A 177 -4.01 2.44 -16.86
CA TRP A 177 -2.70 1.93 -16.46
C TRP A 177 -2.28 0.67 -17.23
N GLU A 178 -3.24 -0.07 -17.78
CA GLU A 178 -2.99 -1.22 -18.65
C GLU A 178 -2.18 -0.86 -19.91
N LEU A 179 -2.23 0.39 -20.37
CA LEU A 179 -1.44 0.85 -21.51
C LEU A 179 0.06 0.92 -21.22
N ASP A 180 0.46 0.90 -19.94
CA ASP A 180 1.87 0.87 -19.49
C ASP A 180 2.19 -0.40 -18.66
N GLY A 181 1.41 -1.47 -18.86
CA GLY A 181 1.73 -2.81 -18.35
C GLY A 181 1.12 -3.18 -17.00
N ALA A 182 0.23 -2.37 -16.42
CA ALA A 182 -0.55 -2.83 -15.27
C ALA A 182 -1.54 -3.94 -15.69
N LEU A 183 -1.69 -4.95 -14.84
CA LEU A 183 -2.58 -6.09 -15.09
C LEU A 183 -3.86 -5.93 -14.25
N PHE A 184 -5.01 -5.98 -14.90
CA PHE A 184 -6.31 -6.01 -14.23
C PHE A 184 -6.84 -7.44 -14.25
N VAL A 185 -7.16 -7.96 -13.08
CA VAL A 185 -7.59 -9.35 -12.88
C VAL A 185 -8.83 -9.40 -12.01
N PRO A 186 -9.66 -10.45 -12.12
CA PRO A 186 -10.81 -10.61 -11.24
C PRO A 186 -10.41 -10.95 -9.79
N ASP A 187 -9.23 -11.52 -9.57
CA ASP A 187 -8.69 -11.86 -8.24
C ASP A 187 -7.16 -11.74 -8.24
N VAL A 188 -6.62 -10.98 -7.28
CA VAL A 188 -5.18 -10.77 -7.11
C VAL A 188 -4.52 -11.78 -6.18
N ALA A 189 -5.29 -12.56 -5.42
CA ALA A 189 -4.77 -13.47 -4.40
C ALA A 189 -3.72 -14.47 -4.96
N PRO A 190 -3.88 -15.05 -6.17
CA PRO A 190 -2.86 -15.92 -6.75
C PRO A 190 -1.52 -15.23 -7.00
N TYR A 191 -1.55 -13.99 -7.52
CA TYR A 191 -0.37 -13.16 -7.75
C TYR A 191 0.30 -12.77 -6.43
N GLN A 192 -0.52 -12.40 -5.45
CA GLN A 192 -0.03 -11.98 -4.15
C GLN A 192 0.68 -13.14 -3.43
N LEU A 193 0.07 -14.33 -3.41
CA LEU A 193 0.67 -15.51 -2.79
C LEU A 193 1.96 -15.95 -3.47
N THR A 194 2.01 -15.89 -4.80
CA THR A 194 3.23 -16.18 -5.57
C THR A 194 4.36 -15.23 -5.18
N LYS A 195 4.11 -13.92 -5.21
CA LYS A 195 5.09 -12.89 -4.85
C LYS A 195 5.52 -12.99 -3.38
N LEU A 196 4.56 -13.13 -2.45
CA LEU A 196 4.86 -13.22 -1.02
C LEU A 196 5.71 -14.46 -0.68
N ARG A 197 5.41 -15.62 -1.28
CA ARG A 197 6.08 -16.86 -0.89
C ARG A 197 7.37 -17.11 -1.67
N LEU A 198 7.39 -16.86 -2.98
CA LEU A 198 8.59 -17.06 -3.79
C LEU A 198 9.56 -15.90 -3.66
N LEU A 199 9.11 -14.65 -3.89
CA LEU A 199 10.03 -13.51 -3.85
C LEU A 199 10.33 -13.06 -2.42
N ASN A 200 9.32 -12.62 -1.65
CA ASN A 200 9.56 -12.08 -0.30
C ASN A 200 10.10 -13.16 0.65
N GLY A 201 9.66 -14.42 0.48
CA GLY A 201 10.16 -15.57 1.21
C GLY A 201 11.65 -15.83 0.97
N SER A 202 12.07 -15.94 -0.30
CA SER A 202 13.48 -16.09 -0.65
C SER A 202 14.32 -14.89 -0.24
N HIS A 203 13.81 -13.67 -0.39
CA HIS A 203 14.50 -12.46 0.03
C HIS A 203 14.75 -12.46 1.54
N SER A 204 13.74 -12.83 2.35
CA SER A 204 13.89 -12.94 3.80
C SER A 204 14.92 -14.00 4.18
N ALA A 205 14.90 -15.16 3.53
CA ALA A 205 15.89 -16.22 3.77
C ALA A 205 17.32 -15.75 3.45
N LEU A 206 17.53 -15.10 2.30
CA LEU A 206 18.82 -14.52 1.93
C LEU A 206 19.26 -13.43 2.91
N ALA A 207 18.35 -12.55 3.33
CA ALA A 207 18.67 -11.48 4.27
C ALA A 207 19.17 -12.03 5.62
N TYR A 208 18.42 -12.95 6.23
CA TYR A 208 18.77 -13.49 7.54
C TYR A 208 20.02 -14.39 7.50
N LEU A 209 20.11 -15.29 6.53
CA LEU A 209 21.26 -16.20 6.41
C LEU A 209 22.52 -15.48 5.94
N GLY A 210 22.37 -14.52 5.02
CA GLY A 210 23.47 -13.65 4.58
C GLY A 210 24.05 -12.85 5.75
N THR A 211 23.18 -12.20 6.54
CA THR A 211 23.60 -11.47 7.74
C THR A 211 24.32 -12.39 8.73
N ALA A 212 23.79 -13.59 8.97
CA ALA A 212 24.43 -14.58 9.85
C ALA A 212 25.80 -15.06 9.33
N ALA A 213 26.00 -15.04 8.00
CA ALA A 213 27.27 -15.34 7.34
C ALA A 213 28.21 -14.13 7.20
N GLY A 214 27.83 -12.96 7.71
CA GLY A 214 28.63 -11.72 7.62
C GLY A 214 28.57 -11.00 6.28
N LEU A 215 27.58 -11.31 5.43
CA LEU A 215 27.33 -10.64 4.16
C LEU A 215 26.36 -9.47 4.35
N THR A 216 26.56 -8.40 3.60
CA THR A 216 25.88 -7.12 3.81
C THR A 216 24.80 -6.80 2.79
N THR A 217 24.85 -7.41 1.60
CA THR A 217 23.85 -7.20 0.54
C THR A 217 23.23 -8.50 0.04
N ILE A 218 22.02 -8.42 -0.51
CA ILE A 218 21.37 -9.56 -1.17
C ILE A 218 22.19 -10.07 -2.35
N ALA A 219 22.84 -9.16 -3.08
CA ALA A 219 23.73 -9.52 -4.19
C ALA A 219 24.93 -10.36 -3.71
N GLU A 220 25.55 -9.97 -2.58
CA GLU A 220 26.63 -10.75 -1.96
C GLU A 220 26.14 -12.13 -1.51
N THR A 221 25.00 -12.20 -0.82
CA THR A 221 24.41 -13.48 -0.41
C THR A 221 24.08 -14.36 -1.60
N MET A 222 23.60 -13.76 -2.69
CA MET A 222 23.26 -14.51 -3.89
C MET A 222 24.50 -15.07 -4.60
N ALA A 223 25.60 -14.32 -4.58
CA ALA A 223 26.88 -14.72 -5.15
C ALA A 223 27.66 -15.72 -4.27
N ALA A 224 27.23 -15.97 -3.03
CA ALA A 224 27.82 -17.01 -2.18
C ALA A 224 27.63 -18.40 -2.82
N ASP A 225 28.53 -19.33 -2.50
CA ASP A 225 28.53 -20.67 -3.08
C ASP A 225 27.24 -21.45 -2.81
N TRP A 226 26.45 -21.08 -1.80
CA TRP A 226 25.17 -21.68 -1.44
C TRP A 226 23.92 -20.85 -1.80
N GLY A 227 24.07 -19.57 -2.15
CA GLY A 227 22.95 -18.62 -2.29
C GLY A 227 21.90 -19.07 -3.29
N GLU A 228 22.32 -19.34 -4.53
CA GLU A 228 21.39 -19.76 -5.61
C GLU A 228 20.72 -21.10 -5.27
N ARG A 229 21.48 -22.05 -4.72
CA ARG A 229 20.94 -23.37 -4.33
C ARG A 229 19.87 -23.24 -3.25
N LEU A 230 20.06 -22.36 -2.27
CA LEU A 230 19.07 -22.07 -1.25
C LEU A 230 17.76 -21.56 -1.88
N VAL A 231 17.84 -20.57 -2.76
CA VAL A 231 16.65 -19.99 -3.40
C VAL A 231 15.91 -21.05 -4.21
N ARG A 232 16.62 -21.83 -5.04
CA ARG A 232 16.00 -22.90 -5.84
C ARG A 232 15.34 -23.96 -4.97
N ALA A 233 15.98 -24.38 -3.89
CA ALA A 233 15.43 -25.36 -2.96
C ALA A 233 14.16 -24.83 -2.28
N LEU A 234 14.20 -23.59 -1.78
CA LEU A 234 13.04 -22.96 -1.16
C LEU A 234 11.88 -22.80 -2.15
N CYS A 235 12.15 -22.33 -3.37
CA CYS A 235 11.12 -22.22 -4.41
C CYS A 235 10.50 -23.57 -4.77
N ALA A 236 11.30 -24.64 -4.86
CA ALA A 236 10.80 -25.99 -5.13
C ALA A 236 9.92 -26.53 -4.00
N GLU A 237 10.22 -26.19 -2.74
CA GLU A 237 9.40 -26.55 -1.57
C GLU A 237 8.09 -25.76 -1.53
N VAL A 238 8.14 -24.48 -1.90
CA VAL A 238 7.00 -23.56 -1.81
C VAL A 238 6.05 -23.67 -2.99
N ALA A 239 6.55 -23.91 -4.21
CA ALA A 239 5.73 -23.92 -5.43
C ALA A 239 4.49 -24.82 -5.36
N PRO A 240 4.53 -26.03 -4.78
CA PRO A 240 3.34 -26.89 -4.63
C PRO A 240 2.22 -26.30 -3.75
N THR A 241 2.50 -25.25 -2.98
CA THR A 241 1.51 -24.57 -2.13
C THR A 241 0.78 -23.43 -2.86
N LEU A 242 1.22 -23.07 -4.06
CA LEU A 242 0.68 -21.96 -4.83
C LEU A 242 -0.64 -22.35 -5.54
N PRO A 243 -1.58 -21.41 -5.68
CA PRO A 243 -2.79 -21.64 -6.46
C PRO A 243 -2.49 -21.78 -7.96
N ALA A 244 -3.35 -22.51 -8.68
CA ALA A 244 -3.15 -22.83 -10.10
C ALA A 244 -3.27 -21.61 -11.03
N ASP A 245 -4.06 -20.60 -10.64
CA ASP A 245 -4.33 -19.40 -11.46
C ASP A 245 -3.33 -18.26 -11.18
N GLY A 246 -2.13 -18.59 -10.69
CA GLY A 246 -1.05 -17.64 -10.46
C GLY A 246 -0.39 -17.13 -11.75
N PRO A 247 0.49 -16.11 -11.65
CA PRO A 247 1.35 -15.73 -12.76
C PRO A 247 2.24 -16.91 -13.17
N ASP A 248 2.45 -17.06 -14.47
CA ASP A 248 3.40 -18.02 -15.06
C ASP A 248 4.85 -17.70 -14.66
#